data_AF-A0AAD7L9R5-F1
#
_entry.id   AF-A0AAD7L9R5-F1
#
_cell.length_a   1.000
_cell.length_b   1.000
_cell.length_c   1.000
_cell.angle_alpha   90.00
_cell.angle_beta   90.00
_cell.angle_gamma   90.00
#
_symmetry.space_group_name_H-M   'P 1'
#
loop_
_entity.id
_entity.type
_entity.pdbx_description
1 polymer ?
#
loop_
_entity_poly.entity_id
_entity_poly.type
_entity_poly.pdbx_seq_one_letter_code
_entity_poly.pdbx_strand_id
1 'polypeptide(L)'
;MSAKQSERVIGTLLGSILPEGTVDIRNSYAVPHNESSDQVALDIEYHHNMLLSHQKVNPKEVIVGWYSTGLGVTGGSALIHEFYFSRSFQPYSFDR
;
A
#
# COMPACT_ATOMS: atom_id res chain seq x y z
N MET A 1 7.78 -27.43 -16.82
CA MET A 1 8.21 -27.05 -15.46
C MET A 1 7.19 -26.04 -14.97
N SER A 2 6.42 -26.34 -13.93
CA SER A 2 5.53 -25.34 -13.34
C SER A 2 6.40 -24.35 -12.58
N ALA A 3 6.51 -23.11 -13.06
CA ALA A 3 7.16 -22.07 -12.30
C ALA A 3 6.39 -21.95 -10.97
N LYS A 4 7.04 -22.27 -9.84
CA LYS A 4 6.49 -21.91 -8.53
C LYS A 4 6.32 -20.40 -8.57
N GLN A 5 5.08 -19.95 -8.68
CA GLN A 5 4.77 -18.54 -8.58
C GLN A 5 5.19 -18.14 -7.17
N SER A 6 6.28 -17.38 -7.05
CA SER A 6 6.69 -16.83 -5.77
C SER A 6 5.51 -16.08 -5.19
N GLU A 7 5.22 -16.32 -3.92
CA GLU A 7 4.20 -15.59 -3.18
C GLU A 7 4.48 -14.09 -3.37
N ARG A 8 3.50 -13.37 -3.93
CA ARG A 8 3.72 -11.96 -4.22
C ARG A 8 3.80 -11.18 -2.92
N VAL A 9 4.58 -10.11 -2.91
CA VAL A 9 4.68 -9.19 -1.77
C VAL A 9 3.84 -7.97 -2.09
N ILE A 10 3.06 -7.52 -1.11
CA ILE A 10 2.35 -6.25 -1.15
C ILE A 10 3.05 -5.29 -0.19
N GLY A 11 3.20 -4.03 -0.60
CA GLY A 11 3.76 -3.02 0.29
C GLY A 11 3.13 -1.64 0.10
N THR A 12 3.27 -0.82 1.12
CA THR A 12 2.82 0.57 1.18
C THR A 12 3.95 1.49 0.71
N LEU A 13 3.62 2.48 -0.10
CA LEU A 13 4.53 3.54 -0.53
C LEU A 13 4.28 4.81 0.30
N LEU A 14 5.36 5.39 0.82
CA LEU A 14 5.34 6.61 1.61
C LEU A 14 6.06 7.74 0.89
N GLY A 15 5.50 8.94 0.98
CA GLY A 15 6.04 10.08 0.26
C GLY A 15 5.22 11.35 0.43
N SER A 16 5.26 12.19 -0.61
CA SER A 16 4.47 13.41 -0.70
C SER A 16 4.00 13.64 -2.13
N ILE A 17 2.83 14.26 -2.29
CA ILE A 17 2.35 14.76 -3.59
C ILE A 17 2.77 16.23 -3.71
N LEU A 18 3.55 16.55 -4.74
CA LEU A 18 3.97 17.91 -5.02
C LEU A 18 2.83 18.71 -5.68
N PRO A 19 2.84 20.06 -5.62
CA PRO A 19 1.73 20.90 -6.12
C PRO A 19 1.36 20.67 -7.60
N GLU A 20 2.33 20.26 -8.42
CA GLU A 20 2.16 19.94 -9.83
C GLU A 20 1.60 18.52 -10.09
N GLY A 21 1.34 17.76 -9.03
CA GLY A 21 0.79 16.39 -9.10
C GLY A 21 1.84 15.28 -9.14
N THR A 22 3.13 15.61 -9.16
CA THR A 22 4.21 14.62 -9.08
C THR A 22 4.19 13.93 -7.72
N VAL A 23 4.20 12.59 -7.72
CA VAL A 23 4.33 11.79 -6.51
C VAL A 23 5.81 11.52 -6.25
N ASP A 24 6.34 12.06 -5.16
CA ASP A 24 7.71 11.79 -4.70
C ASP A 24 7.68 10.68 -3.62
N ILE A 25 8.16 9.49 -3.99
CA ILE A 25 8.21 8.31 -3.14
C ILE A 25 9.58 8.26 -2.46
N ARG A 26 9.60 8.27 -1.13
CA ARG A 26 10.84 8.32 -0.33
C ARG A 26 11.06 7.08 0.51
N ASN A 27 9.99 6.35 0.84
CA ASN A 27 10.07 5.19 1.70
C ASN A 27 8.99 4.16 1.35
N SER A 28 9.12 2.95 1.88
CA SER A 28 8.12 1.91 1.72
C SER A 28 8.26 0.83 2.80
N TYR A 29 7.20 0.08 3.04
CA TYR A 29 7.26 -1.11 3.88
C TYR A 29 6.33 -2.20 3.35
N ALA A 30 6.70 -3.47 3.55
CA ALA A 30 5.85 -4.60 3.19
C ALA A 30 4.69 -4.73 4.18
N VAL A 31 3.53 -5.20 3.70
CA VAL A 31 2.36 -5.46 4.53
C VAL A 31 2.07 -6.97 4.50
N PRO A 32 2.06 -7.64 5.67
CA PRO A 32 1.62 -9.02 5.77
C PRO A 32 0.21 -9.17 5.21
N HIS A 33 0.03 -10.14 4.33
CA HIS A 33 -1.24 -10.39 3.67
C HIS A 33 -1.40 -11.89 3.40
N ASN A 34 -2.64 -12.31 3.27
CA ASN A 34 -3.01 -13.65 2.83
C ASN A 34 -4.04 -13.52 1.70
N GLU A 35 -3.86 -14.31 0.65
CA GLU A 35 -4.72 -14.28 -0.52
C GLU A 35 -5.34 -15.65 -0.80
N SER A 36 -6.66 -15.67 -0.96
CA SER A 36 -7.39 -16.78 -1.56
C SER A 36 -7.86 -16.39 -2.97
N SER A 37 -8.56 -17.29 -3.65
CA SER A 37 -9.12 -17.05 -5.00
C SER A 37 -10.04 -15.83 -5.10
N ASP A 38 -10.66 -15.43 -4.00
CA ASP A 38 -11.77 -14.48 -3.92
C ASP A 38 -11.62 -13.44 -2.80
N GLN A 39 -10.63 -13.60 -1.91
CA GLN A 39 -10.45 -12.74 -0.75
C GLN A 39 -8.99 -12.35 -0.57
N VAL A 40 -8.78 -11.14 -0.06
CA VAL A 40 -7.48 -10.66 0.40
C VAL A 40 -7.63 -10.18 1.83
N ALA A 41 -6.86 -10.76 2.74
CA ALA A 41 -6.76 -10.33 4.13
C ALA A 41 -5.44 -9.60 4.34
N LEU A 42 -5.51 -8.34 4.77
CA LEU A 42 -4.36 -7.52 5.14
C LEU A 42 -4.28 -7.40 6.66
N ASP A 43 -3.07 -7.45 7.22
CA ASP A 43 -2.87 -7.14 8.63
C ASP A 43 -2.94 -5.63 8.86
N ILE A 44 -4.13 -5.16 9.24
CA ILE A 44 -4.43 -3.74 9.43
C ILE A 44 -3.70 -3.15 10.63
N GLU A 45 -3.53 -3.94 11.69
CA GLU A 45 -2.84 -3.50 12.91
C GLU A 45 -1.35 -3.31 12.62
N TYR A 46 -0.72 -4.26 11.93
CA TYR A 46 0.66 -4.12 11.47
C TYR A 46 0.81 -2.89 10.58
N HIS A 47 -0.08 -2.72 9.59
CA HIS A 47 -0.03 -1.59 8.68
C HIS A 47 -0.12 -0.24 9.43
N HIS A 48 -1.03 -0.13 10.41
CA HIS A 48 -1.18 1.06 11.24
C HIS A 48 0.06 1.34 12.10
N ASN A 49 0.57 0.32 12.79
CA ASN A 49 1.75 0.44 13.66
C ASN A 49 3.01 0.82 12.87
N MET A 50 3.16 0.29 11.65
CA MET A 50 4.25 0.67 10.77
C MET A 50 4.13 2.12 10.29
N LEU A 51 2.93 2.55 9.86
CA LEU A 51 2.71 3.94 9.48
C LEU A 51 3.07 4.89 10.64
N LEU A 52 2.56 4.62 11.85
CA LEU A 52 2.88 5.43 13.02
C LEU A 52 4.38 5.45 13.35
N SER A 53 5.08 4.32 13.18
CA SER A 53 6.53 4.25 13.39
C SER A 53 7.29 5.11 12.39
N HIS A 54 6.92 5.08 11.10
CA HIS A 54 7.50 5.95 10.08
C HIS A 54 7.19 7.42 10.34
N GLN A 55 5.96 7.76 10.75
CA GLN A 55 5.57 9.13 11.07
C GLN A 55 6.30 9.69 12.29
N LYS A 56 6.72 8.85 13.26
CA LYS A 56 7.60 9.29 14.36
C LYS A 56 8.98 9.75 13.86
N VAL A 57 9.48 9.16 12.77
CA VAL A 57 10.77 9.54 12.16
C VAL A 57 10.60 10.74 11.24
N ASN A 58 9.55 10.72 10.39
CA ASN A 58 9.24 11.80 9.47
C ASN A 58 7.72 12.05 9.41
N PRO A 59 7.20 13.01 10.19
CA PRO A 59 5.76 13.30 10.23
C PRO A 59 5.16 13.81 8.91
N LYS A 60 6.00 14.20 7.95
CA LYS A 60 5.56 14.72 6.65
C LYS A 60 5.29 13.61 5.62
N GLU A 61 5.72 12.38 5.90
CA GLU A 61 5.43 11.25 5.02
C GLU A 61 4.00 10.78 5.19
N VAL A 62 3.31 10.65 4.06
CA VAL A 62 1.96 10.10 3.97
C VAL A 62 1.93 8.90 3.04
N ILE A 63 0.88 8.09 3.14
CA ILE A 63 0.63 7.04 2.15
C ILE A 63 0.34 7.71 0.80
N VAL A 64 1.12 7.35 -0.21
CA VAL A 64 0.95 7.85 -1.59
C VAL A 64 0.55 6.73 -2.56
N GLY A 65 0.55 5.48 -2.11
CA GLY A 65 0.11 4.33 -2.90
C GLY A 65 0.60 3.00 -2.34
N TRP A 66 0.62 2.00 -3.20
CA TRP A 66 1.06 0.65 -2.89
C TRP A 66 1.78 0.02 -4.09
N TYR A 67 2.54 -1.04 -3.84
CA TYR A 67 3.19 -1.84 -4.87
C TYR A 67 2.92 -3.33 -4.65
N SER A 68 3.04 -4.11 -5.72
CA SER A 68 3.11 -5.55 -5.68
C SER A 68 4.30 -6.08 -6.46
N THR A 69 4.81 -7.25 -6.07
CA THR A 69 5.74 -8.02 -6.88
C THR A 69 4.99 -9.04 -7.74
N GLY A 70 5.62 -9.54 -8.81
CA GLY A 70 5.04 -10.54 -9.70
C GLY A 70 4.63 -10.00 -11.07
N LEU A 71 4.20 -10.92 -11.95
CA LEU A 71 4.09 -10.68 -13.39
C LEU A 71 2.74 -10.08 -13.87
N GLY A 72 1.86 -9.64 -12.97
CA GLY A 72 0.63 -9.00 -13.42
C GLY A 72 -0.39 -8.66 -12.34
N VAL A 73 -1.44 -7.99 -12.81
CA VAL A 73 -2.63 -7.64 -12.02
C VAL A 73 -3.52 -8.88 -11.91
N THR A 74 -3.83 -9.28 -10.68
CA THR A 74 -4.71 -10.41 -10.35
C THR A 74 -6.06 -9.93 -9.84
N GLY A 75 -7.04 -10.82 -9.67
CA GLY A 75 -8.32 -10.47 -9.02
C GLY A 75 -8.13 -9.84 -7.63
N GLY A 76 -7.19 -10.35 -6.84
CA GLY A 76 -6.84 -9.77 -5.53
C GLY A 76 -6.23 -8.36 -5.62
N SER A 77 -5.66 -7.97 -6.77
CA SER A 77 -5.11 -6.63 -6.95
C SER A 77 -6.19 -5.54 -6.92
N ALA A 78 -7.41 -5.84 -7.40
CA ALA A 78 -8.53 -4.90 -7.33
C ALA A 78 -9.00 -4.67 -5.88
N LEU A 79 -9.05 -5.74 -5.07
CA LEU A 79 -9.41 -5.66 -3.65
C LEU A 79 -8.35 -4.88 -2.84
N ILE A 80 -7.06 -5.11 -3.13
CA ILE A 80 -5.97 -4.35 -2.50
C ILE A 80 -6.03 -2.87 -2.92
N HIS A 81 -6.30 -2.62 -4.20
CA HIS A 81 -6.48 -1.25 -4.68
C HIS A 81 -7.62 -0.56 -3.94
N GLU A 82 -8.81 -1.18 -3.88
CA GLU A 82 -9.94 -0.63 -3.13
C GLU A 82 -9.60 -0.37 -1.66
N PHE A 83 -8.85 -1.26 -1.01
CA PHE A 83 -8.37 -1.06 0.35
C PHE A 83 -7.57 0.23 0.51
N TYR A 84 -6.52 0.45 -0.29
CA TYR A 84 -5.66 1.64 -0.19
C TYR A 84 -6.35 2.95 -0.59
N PHE A 85 -7.38 2.87 -1.43
CA PHE A 85 -8.15 4.03 -1.89
C PHE A 85 -9.46 4.22 -1.10
N SER A 86 -9.78 3.32 -0.16
CA SER A 86 -10.91 3.48 0.76
C SER A 86 -10.68 4.67 1.69
N ARG A 87 -11.77 5.32 2.13
CA ARG A 87 -11.74 6.54 2.96
C ARG A 87 -10.87 6.43 4.22
N SER A 88 -10.60 5.22 4.70
CA SER A 88 -9.81 4.95 5.90
C SER A 88 -8.31 5.24 5.74
N PHE A 89 -7.79 5.29 4.50
CA PHE A 89 -6.35 5.44 4.22
C PHE A 89 -6.01 6.65 3.35
N GLN A 90 -6.99 7.51 3.06
CA GLN A 90 -6.71 8.82 2.44
C GLN A 90 -6.13 9.78 3.48
N PRO A 91 -4.88 10.24 3.33
CA PRO A 91 -4.42 11.40 4.06
C PRO A 91 -5.03 12.63 3.38
N TYR A 92 -5.96 13.26 4.07
CA TYR A 92 -6.63 14.52 3.72
C TYR A 92 -7.68 14.45 2.60
N SER A 93 -8.92 14.71 3.01
CA SER A 93 -9.94 15.34 2.17
C SER A 93 -9.32 16.54 1.45
N PHE A 94 -9.38 16.53 0.13
CA PHE A 94 -9.15 17.69 -0.73
C PHE A 94 -10.31 18.67 -0.50
N ASP A 95 -10.32 19.34 0.65
CA ASP A 95 -11.21 20.47 0.89
C ASP A 95 -10.49 21.71 0.36
N ARG A 96 -10.64 21.94 -0.95
CA ARG A 96 -10.43 23.23 -1.62
C ARG A 96 -11.23 23.27 -2.92
#